data_AF-A0A9X4L1X1-F1
#
_entry.id   AF-A0A9X4L1X1-F1
#
_cell.length_a   1.000
_cell.length_b   1.000
_cell.length_c   1.000
_cell.angle_alpha   90.00
_cell.angle_beta   90.00
_cell.angle_gamma   90.00
#
_symmetry.space_group_name_H-M   'P 1'
#
loop_
_entity.id
_entity.type
_entity.pdbx_description
1 polymer ?
#
loop_
_entity_poly.entity_id
_entity_poly.type
_entity_poly.pdbx_seq_one_letter_code
_entity_poly.pdbx_strand_id
1 'polypeptide(L)'
;MSRIRKWLSLMLAAVLVIGGIPVTAFGPAHTHAATYKIVTLTGTASNNNVRNVVLSGTQLRLTTDTATKFIMTDWGDGTVSLRSQENGLFVTANGTNDLTASATAVKITETFKKDASGSAFTFMSLSNNKYLTTVSSNNGSNSTTTIKANSDTATDARQKFTITDVTPTSSKQEIRVLEITDDGTSELLPLLGTYNDPVIKIESIRMKQFVAQRDELDGRYDAIYIGKGAYNSTMVWTEADGPGYYQNHNTKSIMNDITNLKMKEIKDFYIDRGLPVIVYSQKTSSTSSSGALYQNTAGILKAGLLPYATSLTSSTTPFVPVSNKGNVIFVGDAHFASATAFLTKTDLINRAAERPRLIVTDKPIDYTANQNQIYVAGDTLTYTFNVANVGNIAQRSMTANLYIGIDSVLKFDSNNLIASQPVTATTGNTLTFRLPKGYSGVHYWKLELVDQGSKLKDIQSGVLRFRDELTKINVLQILPSSGDTSSLLKSNNMNQSYLKTDDYDITIKTITMSTFNSSGYKTLNGYYDMLIFGFADSYNSSASIDKTAADAVNAYIATGQSVMFTHDTVFQGNSNWISYFQESTGQLSPMTNMGLGAPETSTTTKKSQRRIINSFSFQY
;
A
#
# COMPACT_ATOMS: atom_id res chain seq x y z
N MET A 1 9.95 8.19 -32.46
CA MET A 1 10.17 6.98 -31.63
C MET A 1 8.87 6.21 -31.45
N SER A 2 8.38 5.68 -32.56
CA SER A 2 7.04 5.11 -32.73
C SER A 2 7.21 3.76 -33.45
N ARG A 3 6.28 2.83 -33.22
CA ARG A 3 6.12 1.46 -33.75
C ARG A 3 6.71 0.30 -32.94
N ILE A 4 7.86 0.44 -32.26
CA ILE A 4 8.43 -0.68 -31.46
C ILE A 4 7.68 -0.89 -30.12
N ARG A 5 7.10 0.15 -29.52
CA ARG A 5 6.30 0.02 -28.28
C ARG A 5 4.92 -0.63 -28.48
N LYS A 6 4.31 -0.57 -29.68
CA LYS A 6 3.00 -1.20 -29.95
C LYS A 6 3.10 -2.71 -30.18
N TRP A 7 4.26 -3.23 -30.57
CA TRP A 7 4.48 -4.67 -30.76
C TRP A 7 4.71 -5.42 -29.44
N LEU A 8 5.34 -4.79 -28.44
CA LEU A 8 5.50 -5.40 -27.11
C LEU A 8 4.18 -5.48 -26.32
N SER A 9 3.24 -4.55 -26.53
CA SER A 9 1.93 -4.60 -25.86
C SER A 9 0.98 -5.66 -26.44
N LEU A 10 1.14 -6.05 -27.71
CA LEU A 10 0.31 -7.07 -28.34
C LEU A 10 0.76 -8.50 -27.99
N MET A 11 2.05 -8.74 -27.73
CA MET A 11 2.53 -10.06 -27.30
C MET A 11 2.23 -10.38 -25.83
N LEU A 12 1.89 -9.39 -25.00
CA LEU A 12 1.46 -9.61 -23.62
C LEU A 12 -0.06 -9.88 -23.49
N ALA A 13 -0.84 -9.60 -24.54
CA ALA A 13 -2.30 -9.75 -24.54
C ALA A 13 -2.80 -11.10 -25.11
N ALA A 14 -1.91 -11.93 -25.66
CA ALA A 14 -2.27 -13.20 -26.32
C ALA A 14 -2.16 -14.46 -25.44
N VAL A 15 -1.87 -14.33 -24.13
CA VAL A 15 -1.79 -15.46 -23.18
C VAL A 15 -3.00 -15.52 -22.23
N LEU A 16 -4.00 -14.65 -22.40
CA LEU A 16 -5.10 -14.49 -21.44
C LEU A 16 -6.50 -14.74 -22.02
N VAL A 17 -6.61 -15.67 -22.97
CA VAL A 17 -7.90 -16.19 -23.44
C VAL A 17 -7.76 -17.70 -23.61
N ILE A 18 -8.24 -18.46 -22.62
CA ILE A 18 -8.89 -19.78 -22.68
C ILE A 18 -8.84 -20.35 -21.26
N GLY A 19 -10.02 -20.53 -20.65
CA GLY A 19 -10.14 -21.18 -19.35
C GLY A 19 -11.43 -20.85 -18.64
N GLY A 20 -12.58 -21.16 -19.26
CA GLY A 20 -13.80 -21.36 -18.48
C GLY A 20 -13.58 -22.55 -17.56
N ILE A 21 -13.45 -22.29 -16.25
CA ILE A 21 -13.30 -23.36 -15.25
C ILE A 21 -14.69 -23.64 -14.67
N PRO A 22 -15.16 -24.89 -14.71
CA PRO A 22 -16.40 -25.30 -14.06
C PRO A 22 -16.28 -25.14 -12.54
N VAL A 23 -17.38 -24.73 -11.90
CA VAL A 23 -17.53 -24.68 -10.45
C VAL A 23 -17.44 -26.11 -9.91
N THR A 24 -16.26 -26.54 -9.47
CA THR A 24 -16.07 -27.80 -8.77
C THR A 24 -15.96 -27.56 -7.26
N ALA A 25 -16.89 -28.18 -6.53
CA ALA A 25 -16.89 -28.57 -5.11
C ALA A 25 -16.15 -27.64 -4.12
N PHE A 26 -16.93 -27.01 -3.24
CA PHE A 26 -16.44 -26.39 -2.01
C PHE A 26 -15.63 -27.42 -1.20
N GLY A 27 -14.41 -27.03 -0.80
CA GLY A 27 -13.58 -27.83 0.10
C GLY A 27 -14.21 -27.97 1.49
N PRO A 28 -13.64 -28.82 2.36
CA PRO A 28 -14.16 -29.03 3.70
C PRO A 28 -14.23 -27.71 4.50
N ALA A 29 -15.38 -27.47 5.13
CA ALA A 29 -15.55 -26.33 6.03
C ALA A 29 -14.85 -26.62 7.36
N HIS A 30 -13.75 -25.91 7.63
CA HIS A 30 -13.07 -26.01 8.93
C HIS A 30 -13.82 -25.18 9.99
N THR A 31 -14.24 -25.84 11.07
CA THR A 31 -15.04 -25.24 12.15
C THR A 31 -14.22 -24.67 13.30
N HIS A 32 -12.89 -24.80 13.26
CA HIS A 32 -11.97 -24.39 14.32
C HIS A 32 -11.00 -23.30 13.85
N ALA A 33 -10.48 -22.53 14.81
CA ALA A 33 -9.49 -21.50 14.54
C ALA A 33 -8.15 -22.12 14.14
N ALA A 34 -7.66 -21.75 12.98
CA ALA A 34 -6.41 -22.29 12.47
C ALA A 34 -5.19 -21.65 13.17
N THR A 35 -4.19 -22.46 13.53
CA THR A 35 -2.88 -21.98 14.05
C THR A 35 -1.79 -22.18 13.01
N TYR A 36 -0.74 -21.35 13.02
CA TYR A 36 0.29 -21.39 11.97
C TYR A 36 1.70 -21.47 12.57
N LYS A 37 2.59 -22.20 11.88
CA LYS A 37 4.02 -22.28 12.19
C LYS A 37 4.84 -22.24 10.91
N ILE A 38 6.01 -21.61 10.94
CA ILE A 38 6.99 -21.79 9.85
C ILE A 38 7.81 -23.02 10.21
N VAL A 39 7.74 -24.03 9.35
CA VAL A 39 8.38 -25.32 9.59
C VAL A 39 9.31 -25.70 8.45
N THR A 40 10.31 -26.51 8.77
CA THR A 40 11.00 -27.34 7.79
C THR A 40 10.61 -28.79 8.02
N LEU A 41 10.68 -29.59 6.96
CA LEU A 41 10.35 -31.01 7.00
C LEU A 41 11.59 -31.81 6.64
N THR A 42 11.82 -32.90 7.37
CA THR A 42 12.73 -33.96 6.93
C THR A 42 11.95 -35.27 6.81
N GLY A 43 12.38 -36.15 5.92
CA GLY A 43 11.79 -37.48 5.75
C GLY A 43 12.86 -38.54 5.54
N THR A 44 12.46 -39.80 5.70
CA THR A 44 13.37 -40.95 5.56
C THR A 44 13.35 -41.46 4.13
N ALA A 45 14.50 -41.49 3.44
CA ALA A 45 14.63 -42.09 2.11
C ALA A 45 14.64 -43.63 2.17
N SER A 46 14.57 -44.30 1.00
CA SER A 46 14.55 -45.77 0.92
C SER A 46 15.79 -46.48 1.46
N ASN A 47 16.91 -45.77 1.60
CA ASN A 47 18.14 -46.24 2.22
C ASN A 47 18.23 -45.91 3.72
N ASN A 48 17.11 -45.61 4.37
CA ASN A 48 16.99 -45.20 5.78
C ASN A 48 17.71 -43.89 6.15
N ASN A 49 18.23 -43.13 5.19
CA ASN A 49 18.81 -41.83 5.47
C ASN A 49 17.73 -40.76 5.63
N VAL A 50 17.81 -39.96 6.69
CA VAL A 50 16.98 -38.77 6.87
C VAL A 50 17.52 -37.65 5.98
N ARG A 51 16.64 -37.00 5.22
CA ARG A 51 16.99 -35.93 4.28
C ARG A 51 16.00 -34.77 4.38
N ASN A 52 16.42 -33.60 3.91
CA ASN A 52 15.58 -32.41 3.87
C ASN A 52 14.53 -32.52 2.78
N VAL A 53 13.31 -32.08 3.07
CA VAL A 53 12.30 -31.85 2.03
C VAL A 53 12.60 -30.52 1.36
N VAL A 54 12.79 -30.55 0.05
CA VAL A 54 13.16 -29.41 -0.78
C VAL A 54 12.22 -29.31 -1.97
N LEU A 55 11.88 -28.08 -2.36
CA LEU A 55 11.09 -27.77 -3.53
C LEU A 55 12.03 -27.54 -4.73
N SER A 56 11.89 -28.37 -5.76
CA SER A 56 12.63 -28.25 -7.01
C SER A 56 11.65 -27.88 -8.13
N GLY A 57 11.63 -26.60 -8.49
CA GLY A 57 10.58 -26.03 -9.34
C GLY A 57 9.24 -26.04 -8.61
N THR A 58 8.35 -26.94 -8.98
CA THR A 58 7.08 -27.18 -8.26
C THR A 58 7.06 -28.51 -7.52
N GLN A 59 8.02 -29.40 -7.70
CA GLN A 59 7.98 -30.76 -7.15
C GLN A 59 8.73 -30.85 -5.82
N LEU A 60 8.15 -31.55 -4.83
CA LEU A 60 8.82 -31.82 -3.56
C LEU A 60 9.68 -33.09 -3.65
N ARG A 61 10.91 -32.98 -3.15
CA ARG A 61 11.93 -34.05 -3.16
C ARG A 61 12.68 -34.10 -1.85
N LEU A 62 13.37 -35.22 -1.61
CA LEU A 62 14.33 -35.35 -0.52
C LEU A 62 15.75 -35.20 -1.04
N THR A 63 16.45 -34.20 -0.54
CA THR A 63 17.85 -33.91 -0.92
C THR A 63 18.69 -33.56 0.32
N THR A 64 19.98 -33.37 0.12
CA THR A 64 20.91 -32.84 1.13
C THR A 64 21.01 -31.31 1.08
N ASP A 65 20.22 -30.66 0.22
CA ASP A 65 20.23 -29.19 0.08
C ASP A 65 19.52 -28.54 1.26
N THR A 66 19.50 -27.20 1.27
CA THR A 66 18.80 -26.43 2.29
C THR A 66 17.31 -26.76 2.29
N ALA A 67 16.75 -27.07 3.46
CA ALA A 67 15.34 -27.44 3.59
C ALA A 67 14.41 -26.30 3.16
N THR A 68 13.38 -26.62 2.38
CA THR A 68 12.30 -25.69 2.06
C THR A 68 11.50 -25.38 3.30
N LYS A 69 11.18 -24.10 3.49
CA LYS A 69 10.30 -23.65 4.56
C LYS A 69 8.86 -23.67 4.11
N PHE A 70 8.00 -24.13 5.00
CA PHE A 70 6.56 -24.17 4.78
C PHE A 70 5.86 -23.39 5.89
N ILE A 71 4.88 -22.58 5.52
CA ILE A 71 3.86 -22.12 6.46
C ILE A 71 2.90 -23.30 6.63
N MET A 72 2.99 -23.98 7.78
CA MET A 72 2.06 -25.03 8.15
C MET A 72 0.87 -24.40 8.87
N THR A 73 -0.32 -24.57 8.30
CA THR A 73 -1.60 -24.18 8.89
C THR A 73 -2.21 -25.41 9.53
N ASP A 74 -2.46 -25.40 10.83
CA ASP A 74 -3.22 -26.42 11.56
C ASP A 74 -4.65 -25.93 11.75
N TRP A 75 -5.62 -26.65 11.19
CA TRP A 75 -7.02 -26.22 11.13
C TRP A 75 -7.81 -26.53 12.41
N GLY A 76 -7.16 -27.08 13.45
CA GLY A 76 -7.79 -27.36 14.75
C GLY A 76 -8.68 -28.60 14.79
N ASP A 77 -8.86 -29.27 13.66
CA ASP A 77 -9.58 -30.55 13.50
C ASP A 77 -8.61 -31.75 13.31
N GLY A 78 -7.32 -31.54 13.59
CA GLY A 78 -6.26 -32.52 13.32
C GLY A 78 -5.76 -32.54 11.87
N THR A 79 -6.29 -31.66 11.02
CA THR A 79 -5.81 -31.49 9.64
C THR A 79 -4.89 -30.27 9.52
N VAL A 80 -4.01 -30.32 8.52
CA VAL A 80 -3.08 -29.25 8.21
C VAL A 80 -3.02 -28.97 6.71
N SER A 81 -2.55 -27.79 6.34
CA SER A 81 -2.06 -27.48 4.99
C SER A 81 -0.63 -26.93 5.06
N LEU A 82 0.13 -27.10 3.98
CA LEU A 82 1.51 -26.63 3.88
C LEU A 82 1.62 -25.67 2.70
N ARG A 83 2.13 -24.46 2.93
CA ARG A 83 2.40 -23.48 1.87
C ARG A 83 3.89 -23.21 1.77
N SER A 84 4.50 -23.47 0.62
CA SER A 84 5.93 -23.21 0.42
C SER A 84 6.21 -21.71 0.48
N GLN A 85 7.25 -21.32 1.22
CA GLN A 85 7.74 -19.95 1.25
C GLN A 85 8.57 -19.59 0.01
N GLU A 86 9.02 -20.58 -0.76
CA GLU A 86 9.84 -20.33 -1.97
C GLU A 86 9.01 -19.84 -3.15
N ASN A 87 7.81 -20.40 -3.36
CA ASN A 87 6.94 -20.02 -4.47
C ASN A 87 5.57 -19.49 -4.04
N GLY A 88 5.27 -19.48 -2.73
CA GLY A 88 4.01 -18.99 -2.20
C GLY A 88 2.80 -19.86 -2.52
N LEU A 89 2.98 -21.10 -2.95
CA LEU A 89 1.91 -22.04 -3.34
C LEU A 89 1.74 -23.16 -2.30
N PHE A 90 0.53 -23.71 -2.23
CA PHE A 90 0.18 -24.83 -1.36
C PHE A 90 0.65 -26.16 -1.94
N VAL A 91 1.10 -27.04 -1.03
CA VAL A 91 1.47 -28.42 -1.33
C VAL A 91 0.21 -29.21 -1.66
N THR A 92 0.18 -29.76 -2.85
CA THR A 92 -0.92 -30.47 -3.48
C THR A 92 -0.57 -31.94 -3.65
N ALA A 93 -1.44 -32.80 -3.11
CA ALA A 93 -1.50 -34.22 -3.41
C ALA A 93 -2.58 -34.47 -4.45
N ASN A 94 -2.17 -34.76 -5.69
CA ASN A 94 -3.10 -35.13 -6.75
C ASN A 94 -3.04 -36.64 -7.01
N GLY A 95 -3.83 -37.40 -6.23
CA GLY A 95 -3.79 -38.86 -6.28
C GLY A 95 -2.43 -39.41 -5.84
N THR A 96 -1.93 -40.42 -6.55
CA THR A 96 -0.64 -41.08 -6.25
C THR A 96 0.56 -40.47 -6.97
N ASN A 97 0.37 -39.31 -7.61
CA ASN A 97 1.44 -38.58 -8.28
C ASN A 97 2.44 -37.97 -7.27
N ASP A 98 3.56 -37.47 -7.80
CA ASP A 98 4.50 -36.69 -7.00
C ASP A 98 3.83 -35.46 -6.39
N LEU A 99 4.14 -35.19 -5.13
CA LEU A 99 3.70 -34.00 -4.41
C LEU A 99 4.30 -32.75 -5.05
N THR A 100 3.47 -31.74 -5.25
CA THR A 100 3.89 -30.46 -5.83
C THR A 100 3.40 -29.28 -5.01
N ALA A 101 4.13 -28.17 -4.96
CA ALA A 101 3.60 -26.88 -4.48
C ALA A 101 3.07 -26.08 -5.68
N SER A 102 1.79 -26.23 -6.00
CA SER A 102 1.20 -25.71 -7.25
C SER A 102 -0.13 -24.96 -7.07
N ALA A 103 -0.81 -25.08 -5.92
CA ALA A 103 -2.12 -24.48 -5.71
C ALA A 103 -2.05 -23.09 -5.06
N THR A 104 -2.98 -22.19 -5.42
CA THR A 104 -3.10 -20.83 -4.84
C THR A 104 -4.10 -20.75 -3.69
N ALA A 105 -4.87 -21.82 -3.45
CA ALA A 105 -5.87 -21.92 -2.39
C ALA A 105 -5.88 -23.35 -1.84
N VAL A 106 -6.38 -23.51 -0.61
CA VAL A 106 -6.51 -24.82 0.05
C VAL A 106 -7.82 -25.47 -0.34
N LYS A 107 -7.74 -26.67 -0.91
CA LYS A 107 -8.85 -27.61 -1.11
C LYS A 107 -8.50 -28.95 -0.48
N ILE A 108 -9.35 -29.97 -0.69
CA ILE A 108 -9.11 -31.33 -0.16
C ILE A 108 -7.77 -31.94 -0.62
N THR A 109 -7.24 -31.51 -1.77
CA THR A 109 -5.93 -31.93 -2.31
C THR A 109 -4.74 -31.26 -1.62
N GLU A 110 -4.95 -30.14 -0.93
CA GLU A 110 -3.94 -29.41 -0.16
C GLU A 110 -4.04 -29.65 1.35
N THR A 111 -5.03 -30.46 1.77
CA THR A 111 -5.28 -30.77 3.18
C THR A 111 -4.80 -32.17 3.53
N PHE A 112 -4.10 -32.26 4.67
CA PHE A 112 -3.51 -33.49 5.18
C PHE A 112 -3.94 -33.73 6.63
N LYS A 113 -4.37 -34.94 6.97
CA LYS A 113 -4.47 -35.34 8.37
C LYS A 113 -3.06 -35.55 8.93
N LYS A 114 -2.73 -34.88 10.03
CA LYS A 114 -1.41 -34.97 10.69
C LYS A 114 -1.56 -35.77 11.98
N ASP A 115 -1.01 -36.98 12.01
CA ASP A 115 -1.03 -37.86 13.18
C ASP A 115 0.38 -38.07 13.74
N ALA A 116 0.53 -38.07 15.07
CA ALA A 116 1.81 -38.33 15.74
C ALA A 116 2.22 -39.81 15.61
N SER A 117 3.51 -40.06 15.39
CA SER A 117 4.10 -41.41 15.28
C SER A 117 5.48 -41.43 15.96
N GLY A 118 5.47 -41.60 17.29
CA GLY A 118 6.68 -41.49 18.11
C GLY A 118 7.22 -40.05 18.12
N SER A 119 8.49 -39.86 17.76
CA SER A 119 9.13 -38.54 17.60
C SER A 119 8.90 -37.88 16.23
N ALA A 120 8.15 -38.53 15.34
CA ALA A 120 7.85 -38.06 14.00
C ALA A 120 6.34 -37.89 13.79
N PHE A 121 5.97 -37.41 12.61
CA PHE A 121 4.59 -37.23 12.19
C PHE A 121 4.34 -37.99 10.89
N THR A 122 3.07 -38.33 10.69
CA THR A 122 2.58 -38.91 9.44
C THR A 122 1.55 -37.96 8.85
N PHE A 123 1.52 -37.87 7.52
CA PHE A 123 0.57 -37.02 6.81
C PHE A 123 -0.26 -37.90 5.89
N MET A 124 -1.58 -37.91 6.05
CA MET A 124 -2.51 -38.59 5.14
C MET A 124 -3.22 -37.55 4.29
N SER A 125 -3.13 -37.65 2.95
CA SER A 125 -3.89 -36.75 2.08
C SER A 125 -5.38 -37.05 2.17
N LEU A 126 -6.20 -36.01 2.38
CA LEU A 126 -7.65 -36.17 2.41
C LEU A 126 -8.26 -36.42 1.03
N SER A 127 -7.53 -36.14 -0.06
CA SER A 127 -8.02 -36.34 -1.42
C SER A 127 -8.13 -37.80 -1.83
N ASN A 128 -7.29 -38.67 -1.26
CA ASN A 128 -7.19 -40.08 -1.63
C ASN A 128 -7.04 -41.04 -0.45
N ASN A 129 -7.05 -40.53 0.79
CA ASN A 129 -6.87 -41.31 2.03
C ASN A 129 -5.57 -42.14 2.05
N LYS A 130 -4.51 -41.65 1.41
CA LYS A 130 -3.18 -42.29 1.42
C LYS A 130 -2.17 -41.46 2.20
N TYR A 131 -1.27 -42.14 2.90
CA TYR A 131 -0.14 -41.53 3.58
C TYR A 131 0.93 -41.06 2.59
N LEU A 132 1.45 -39.86 2.84
CA LEU A 132 2.65 -39.34 2.20
C LEU A 132 3.79 -40.30 2.48
N THR A 133 4.47 -40.72 1.42
CA THR A 133 5.54 -41.70 1.44
C THR A 133 6.66 -41.23 0.54
N THR A 134 7.89 -41.38 1.00
CA THR A 134 9.07 -41.12 0.18
C THR A 134 9.29 -42.27 -0.81
N VAL A 135 9.52 -41.94 -2.09
CA VAL A 135 9.65 -42.93 -3.16
C VAL A 135 10.93 -42.64 -3.95
N SER A 136 11.82 -43.62 -3.97
CA SER A 136 13.02 -43.61 -4.82
C SER A 136 12.71 -44.24 -6.16
N SER A 137 13.10 -43.60 -7.26
CA SER A 137 13.00 -44.18 -8.59
C SER A 137 14.07 -45.25 -8.87
N ASN A 138 15.15 -45.34 -8.07
CA ASN A 138 16.20 -46.37 -8.18
C ASN A 138 16.90 -46.65 -6.82
N ASN A 139 17.45 -47.85 -6.63
CA ASN A 139 18.16 -48.29 -5.40
C ASN A 139 19.62 -47.77 -5.27
N GLY A 140 20.02 -46.70 -5.98
CA GLY A 140 21.40 -46.18 -5.99
C GLY A 140 21.63 -44.93 -5.14
N SER A 141 22.88 -44.65 -4.76
CA SER A 141 23.30 -43.52 -3.89
C SER A 141 22.93 -42.12 -4.42
N ASN A 142 22.66 -41.96 -5.72
CA ASN A 142 22.22 -40.71 -6.37
C ASN A 142 20.71 -40.67 -6.71
N SER A 143 19.90 -41.50 -6.07
CA SER A 143 18.45 -41.56 -6.34
C SER A 143 17.73 -40.26 -5.92
N THR A 144 17.10 -39.58 -6.88
CA THR A 144 16.08 -38.57 -6.61
C THR A 144 14.90 -39.23 -5.92
N THR A 145 14.75 -38.94 -4.63
CA THR A 145 13.62 -39.44 -3.84
C THR A 145 12.52 -38.39 -3.88
N THR A 146 11.37 -38.72 -4.47
CA THR A 146 10.18 -37.86 -4.48
C THR A 146 9.26 -38.21 -3.31
N ILE A 147 8.22 -37.41 -3.11
CA ILE A 147 7.19 -37.67 -2.10
C ILE A 147 5.87 -37.91 -2.82
N LYS A 148 5.12 -38.95 -2.45
CA LYS A 148 3.82 -39.31 -3.06
C LYS A 148 2.80 -39.66 -1.99
N ALA A 149 1.52 -39.39 -2.21
CA ALA A 149 0.43 -39.90 -1.37
C ALA A 149 0.02 -41.31 -1.85
N ASN A 150 0.77 -42.35 -1.47
CA ASN A 150 0.63 -43.68 -2.08
C ASN A 150 0.45 -44.87 -1.12
N SER A 151 0.58 -44.69 0.19
CA SER A 151 0.52 -45.81 1.15
C SER A 151 -0.82 -45.86 1.89
N ASP A 152 -1.36 -47.07 2.08
CA ASP A 152 -2.55 -47.32 2.91
C ASP A 152 -2.28 -47.34 4.41
N THR A 153 -1.02 -47.53 4.80
CA THR A 153 -0.59 -47.62 6.20
C THR A 153 0.55 -46.65 6.48
N ALA A 154 0.75 -46.34 7.77
CA ALA A 154 1.81 -45.46 8.25
C ALA A 154 2.84 -46.19 9.13
N THR A 155 3.07 -47.48 8.83
CA THR A 155 3.92 -48.35 9.65
C THR A 155 5.40 -48.29 9.27
N ASP A 156 5.74 -47.79 8.08
CA ASP A 156 7.11 -47.74 7.54
C ASP A 156 7.76 -46.36 7.78
N ALA A 157 9.08 -46.33 7.95
CA ALA A 157 9.85 -45.12 8.22
C ALA A 157 9.74 -44.07 7.10
N ARG A 158 9.44 -44.50 5.86
CA ARG A 158 9.22 -43.65 4.69
C ARG A 158 7.94 -42.82 4.75
N GLN A 159 7.00 -43.13 5.66
CA GLN A 159 5.83 -42.28 5.93
C GLN A 159 6.06 -41.30 7.08
N LYS A 160 7.21 -41.37 7.74
CA LYS A 160 7.52 -40.57 8.92
C LYS A 160 8.31 -39.33 8.52
N PHE A 161 7.81 -38.17 8.92
CA PHE A 161 8.40 -36.87 8.70
C PHE A 161 8.64 -36.18 10.02
N THR A 162 9.83 -35.60 10.19
CA THR A 162 10.10 -34.73 11.35
C THR A 162 9.80 -33.29 10.96
N ILE A 163 9.04 -32.61 11.80
CA ILE A 163 8.68 -31.21 11.66
C ILE A 163 9.57 -30.41 12.61
N THR A 164 10.37 -29.49 12.07
CA THR A 164 11.16 -28.56 12.89
C THR A 164 10.53 -27.18 12.79
N ASP A 165 10.09 -26.67 13.94
CA ASP A 165 9.62 -25.29 14.06
C ASP A 165 10.82 -24.35 13.86
N VAL A 166 10.79 -23.57 12.80
CA VAL A 166 11.80 -22.57 12.44
C VAL A 166 11.18 -21.17 12.42
N THR A 167 10.03 -21.01 13.09
CA THR A 167 9.40 -19.71 13.28
C THR A 167 10.44 -18.77 13.88
N PRO A 168 10.70 -17.61 13.24
CA PRO A 168 11.65 -16.63 13.75
C PRO A 168 11.45 -16.35 15.24
N THR A 169 12.48 -16.62 16.03
CA THR A 169 12.59 -16.22 17.45
C THR A 169 12.96 -14.75 17.60
N SER A 170 12.90 -13.93 16.53
CA SER A 170 12.99 -12.48 16.71
C SER A 170 11.79 -12.07 17.56
N SER A 171 12.05 -11.57 18.77
CA SER A 171 11.02 -10.95 19.60
C SER A 171 10.26 -9.97 18.72
N LYS A 172 8.99 -10.28 18.46
CA LYS A 172 8.15 -9.48 17.59
C LYS A 172 8.05 -8.11 18.27
N GLN A 173 8.75 -7.10 17.76
CA GLN A 173 8.88 -5.86 18.51
C GLN A 173 7.66 -4.96 18.35
N GLU A 174 7.07 -4.96 17.15
CA GLU A 174 6.00 -4.03 16.80
C GLU A 174 5.22 -4.49 15.56
N ILE A 175 3.89 -4.42 15.64
CA ILE A 175 2.93 -4.53 14.53
C ILE A 175 2.27 -3.16 14.34
N ARG A 176 2.31 -2.62 13.12
CA ARG A 176 1.68 -1.38 12.71
C ARG A 176 0.40 -1.67 11.94
N VAL A 177 -0.74 -1.20 12.44
CA VAL A 177 -2.04 -1.36 11.80
C VAL A 177 -2.54 0.01 11.35
N LEU A 178 -2.86 0.14 10.06
CA LEU A 178 -3.67 1.25 9.57
C LEU A 178 -5.13 0.89 9.75
N GLU A 179 -5.83 1.66 10.58
CA GLU A 179 -7.27 1.58 10.73
C GLU A 179 -7.95 2.70 9.93
N ILE A 180 -8.89 2.32 9.08
CA ILE A 180 -9.67 3.23 8.25
C ILE A 180 -11.13 3.11 8.68
N THR A 181 -11.68 4.17 9.27
CA THR A 181 -13.10 4.23 9.67
C THR A 181 -13.83 5.35 8.95
N ASP A 182 -15.15 5.39 9.03
CA ASP A 182 -15.92 6.48 8.40
C ASP A 182 -15.78 7.81 9.17
N ASP A 183 -15.66 7.73 10.50
CA ASP A 183 -15.65 8.85 11.43
C ASP A 183 -14.30 9.09 12.13
N GLY A 184 -13.28 8.28 11.85
CA GLY A 184 -11.92 8.43 12.38
C GLY A 184 -11.78 8.01 13.84
N THR A 185 -12.86 7.55 14.48
CA THR A 185 -12.81 6.96 15.81
C THR A 185 -12.21 5.57 15.68
N SER A 186 -11.30 5.23 16.59
CA SER A 186 -10.66 3.92 16.59
C SER A 186 -11.52 2.86 17.26
N GLU A 187 -11.73 1.73 16.59
CA GLU A 187 -12.31 0.53 17.19
C GLU A 187 -11.22 -0.39 17.75
N LEU A 188 -10.04 -0.39 17.13
CA LEU A 188 -8.94 -1.25 17.53
C LEU A 188 -8.17 -0.71 18.74
N LEU A 189 -8.08 0.60 18.95
CA LEU A 189 -7.28 1.18 20.03
C LEU A 189 -7.80 0.78 21.42
N PRO A 190 -9.11 0.82 21.72
CA PRO A 190 -9.63 0.28 22.97
C PRO A 190 -9.44 -1.23 23.12
N LEU A 191 -9.36 -1.96 22.01
CA LEU A 191 -9.30 -3.42 21.97
C LEU A 191 -7.88 -3.96 22.12
N LEU A 192 -6.91 -3.32 21.47
CA LEU A 192 -5.54 -3.81 21.26
C LEU A 192 -4.46 -2.80 21.68
N GLY A 193 -4.82 -1.56 22.02
CA GLY A 193 -3.86 -0.49 22.31
C GLY A 193 -3.00 -0.72 23.55
N THR A 194 -3.36 -1.68 24.40
CA THR A 194 -2.59 -2.07 25.60
C THR A 194 -1.73 -3.33 25.37
N TYR A 195 -1.75 -3.91 24.17
CA TYR A 195 -1.00 -5.11 23.84
C TYR A 195 0.49 -4.78 23.66
N ASN A 196 1.37 -5.46 24.41
CA ASN A 196 2.80 -5.12 24.49
C ASN A 196 3.74 -6.23 24.01
N ASP A 197 3.22 -7.40 23.66
CA ASP A 197 4.04 -8.53 23.18
C ASP A 197 3.33 -9.30 22.05
N PRO A 198 3.50 -8.89 20.78
CA PRO A 198 4.19 -7.68 20.32
C PRO A 198 3.43 -6.39 20.65
N VAL A 199 4.11 -5.23 20.65
CA VAL A 199 3.42 -3.93 20.69
C VAL A 199 2.57 -3.77 19.42
N ILE A 200 1.28 -3.45 19.58
CA ILE A 200 0.39 -3.16 18.44
C ILE A 200 0.15 -1.65 18.36
N LYS A 201 0.76 -1.01 17.36
CA LYS A 201 0.55 0.42 17.06
C LYS A 201 -0.57 0.58 16.05
N ILE A 202 -1.58 1.36 16.42
CA ILE A 202 -2.75 1.63 15.57
C ILE A 202 -2.71 3.10 15.16
N GLU A 203 -2.79 3.34 13.86
CA GLU A 203 -3.05 4.65 13.31
C GLU A 203 -4.45 4.64 12.71
N SER A 204 -5.36 5.41 13.30
CA SER A 204 -6.75 5.50 12.86
C SER A 204 -6.98 6.78 12.07
N ILE A 205 -7.51 6.64 10.86
CA ILE A 205 -7.84 7.76 9.98
C ILE A 205 -9.24 7.60 9.39
N ARG A 206 -9.88 8.71 9.04
CA ARG A 206 -11.13 8.69 8.27
C ARG A 206 -10.87 8.22 6.84
N MET A 207 -11.81 7.50 6.23
CA MET A 207 -11.75 7.13 4.81
C MET A 207 -11.49 8.35 3.91
N LYS A 208 -12.14 9.49 4.20
CA LYS A 208 -11.91 10.75 3.47
C LYS A 208 -10.47 11.26 3.58
N GLN A 209 -9.87 11.13 4.76
CA GLN A 209 -8.47 11.49 4.98
C GLN A 209 -7.55 10.52 4.24
N PHE A 210 -7.84 9.22 4.30
CA PHE A 210 -7.08 8.18 3.59
C PHE A 210 -7.06 8.41 2.06
N VAL A 211 -8.19 8.74 1.45
CA VAL A 211 -8.24 9.01 0.00
C VAL A 211 -7.56 10.31 -0.40
N ALA A 212 -7.51 11.29 0.50
CA ALA A 212 -6.80 12.55 0.28
C ALA A 212 -5.28 12.43 0.53
N GLN A 213 -4.85 11.43 1.29
CA GLN A 213 -3.43 11.22 1.61
C GLN A 213 -2.60 10.87 0.37
N ARG A 214 -1.49 11.59 0.21
CA ARG A 214 -0.47 11.37 -0.83
C ARG A 214 0.71 10.51 -0.36
N ASP A 215 0.67 10.05 0.89
CA ASP A 215 1.72 9.22 1.47
C ASP A 215 1.79 7.84 0.81
N GLU A 216 3.02 7.32 0.69
CA GLU A 216 3.29 5.96 0.23
C GLU A 216 2.73 4.96 1.26
N LEU A 217 1.80 4.10 0.83
CA LEU A 217 1.21 3.07 1.68
C LEU A 217 2.15 1.86 1.83
N ASP A 218 2.82 1.50 0.74
CA ASP A 218 3.74 0.37 0.67
C ASP A 218 4.91 0.54 1.65
N GLY A 219 5.13 -0.46 2.48
CA GLY A 219 6.17 -0.40 3.48
C GLY A 219 5.90 0.53 4.66
N ARG A 220 4.65 0.94 4.95
CA ARG A 220 4.31 1.67 6.20
C ARG A 220 3.65 0.84 7.28
N TYR A 221 2.62 0.07 6.90
CA TYR A 221 1.84 -0.75 7.83
C TYR A 221 2.00 -2.23 7.53
N ASP A 222 1.80 -3.05 8.54
CA ASP A 222 1.84 -4.51 8.46
C ASP A 222 0.45 -5.11 8.25
N ALA A 223 -0.60 -4.35 8.60
CA ALA A 223 -1.99 -4.72 8.39
C ALA A 223 -2.83 -3.49 8.04
N ILE A 224 -3.93 -3.73 7.33
CA ILE A 224 -4.99 -2.73 7.14
C ILE A 224 -6.26 -3.27 7.77
N TYR A 225 -6.94 -2.45 8.55
CA TYR A 225 -8.29 -2.68 9.04
C TYR A 225 -9.23 -1.63 8.45
N ILE A 226 -10.29 -2.07 7.77
CA ILE A 226 -11.39 -1.21 7.31
C ILE A 226 -12.56 -1.44 8.26
N GLY A 227 -12.85 -0.44 9.08
CA GLY A 227 -13.74 -0.58 10.22
C GLY A 227 -15.21 -0.46 9.92
N LYS A 228 -16.01 -0.53 10.99
CA LYS A 228 -17.45 -0.21 10.95
C LYS A 228 -17.64 1.15 10.31
N GLY A 229 -18.75 1.28 9.59
CA GLY A 229 -19.10 2.58 9.04
C GLY A 229 -20.17 2.52 7.97
N ALA A 230 -20.79 3.67 7.76
CA ALA A 230 -21.73 3.93 6.68
C ALA A 230 -20.98 4.52 5.47
N TYR A 231 -20.17 3.68 4.81
CA TYR A 231 -19.45 4.09 3.60
C TYR A 231 -20.43 4.28 2.44
N ASN A 232 -20.26 5.37 1.69
CA ASN A 232 -21.23 5.84 0.73
C ASN A 232 -20.55 6.57 -0.45
N SER A 233 -20.83 6.10 -1.66
CA SER A 233 -20.36 6.69 -2.92
C SER A 233 -21.27 7.79 -3.48
N THR A 234 -22.40 8.09 -2.82
CA THR A 234 -23.30 9.17 -3.21
C THR A 234 -22.54 10.49 -3.31
N MET A 235 -22.68 11.17 -4.45
CA MET A 235 -22.14 12.50 -4.70
C MET A 235 -23.03 13.59 -4.11
N VAL A 236 -22.47 14.78 -3.90
CA VAL A 236 -23.27 15.99 -3.64
C VAL A 236 -24.14 16.35 -4.85
N TRP A 237 -25.21 17.12 -4.60
CA TRP A 237 -26.14 17.55 -5.64
C TRP A 237 -25.54 18.68 -6.50
N THR A 238 -25.93 18.74 -7.77
CA THR A 238 -25.42 19.69 -8.79
C THR A 238 -26.10 21.06 -8.78
N GLU A 239 -27.20 21.26 -8.03
CA GLU A 239 -27.95 22.50 -8.10
C GLU A 239 -27.26 23.62 -7.31
N ALA A 240 -26.95 24.71 -8.02
CA ALA A 240 -26.16 25.84 -7.55
C ALA A 240 -26.94 26.73 -6.56
N ASP A 241 -28.27 26.77 -6.62
CA ASP A 241 -29.09 27.68 -5.82
C ASP A 241 -30.48 27.07 -5.52
N GLY A 242 -30.66 26.58 -4.30
CA GLY A 242 -31.92 26.06 -3.77
C GLY A 242 -31.83 25.81 -2.26
N PRO A 243 -32.94 25.60 -1.53
CA PRO A 243 -32.93 25.40 -0.07
C PRO A 243 -32.08 24.20 0.40
N GLY A 244 -31.65 23.31 -0.51
CA GLY A 244 -30.72 22.21 -0.26
C GLY A 244 -29.23 22.56 -0.39
N TYR A 245 -28.85 23.77 -0.82
CA TYR A 245 -27.46 24.17 -1.05
C TYR A 245 -26.56 23.93 0.18
N TYR A 246 -27.04 24.28 1.37
CA TYR A 246 -26.33 24.03 2.64
C TYR A 246 -26.01 22.55 2.88
N GLN A 247 -26.87 21.64 2.40
CA GLN A 247 -26.68 20.20 2.57
C GLN A 247 -25.52 19.67 1.72
N ASN A 248 -25.16 20.35 0.62
CA ASN A 248 -24.00 19.98 -0.20
C ASN A 248 -22.66 20.25 0.49
N HIS A 249 -22.63 21.10 1.52
CA HIS A 249 -21.43 21.35 2.32
C HIS A 249 -21.25 20.30 3.42
N ASN A 250 -22.34 19.66 3.86
CA ASN A 250 -22.28 18.56 4.82
C ASN A 250 -22.02 17.23 4.11
N THR A 251 -20.76 17.00 3.76
CA THR A 251 -20.36 15.73 3.15
C THR A 251 -20.08 14.63 4.19
N LYS A 252 -20.41 14.80 5.48
CA LYS A 252 -19.97 13.85 6.53
C LYS A 252 -20.31 12.39 6.24
N SER A 253 -21.51 12.13 5.71
CA SER A 253 -22.06 10.78 5.45
C SER A 253 -22.12 10.38 3.97
N ILE A 254 -21.55 11.19 3.08
CA ILE A 254 -21.54 10.98 1.62
C ILE A 254 -20.14 11.23 1.05
N MET A 255 -19.82 10.74 -0.14
CA MET A 255 -18.48 10.82 -0.73
C MET A 255 -17.38 10.36 0.26
N ASN A 256 -17.69 9.38 1.11
CA ASN A 256 -16.78 8.77 2.08
C ASN A 256 -16.41 7.33 1.66
N ASP A 257 -16.42 7.07 0.35
CA ASP A 257 -15.97 5.84 -0.26
C ASP A 257 -14.48 5.91 -0.64
N ILE A 258 -13.86 4.76 -0.88
CA ILE A 258 -12.47 4.68 -1.33
C ILE A 258 -12.33 5.10 -2.81
N THR A 259 -11.13 5.49 -3.24
CA THR A 259 -10.82 5.72 -4.67
C THR A 259 -10.22 4.48 -5.33
N ASN A 260 -10.27 4.42 -6.67
CA ASN A 260 -9.62 3.34 -7.43
C ASN A 260 -8.12 3.26 -7.14
N LEU A 261 -7.45 4.41 -7.02
CA LEU A 261 -6.02 4.48 -6.69
C LEU A 261 -5.75 3.80 -5.34
N LYS A 262 -6.48 4.19 -4.29
CA LYS A 262 -6.25 3.63 -2.95
C LYS A 262 -6.65 2.17 -2.83
N MET A 263 -7.75 1.76 -3.47
CA MET A 263 -8.13 0.34 -3.50
C MET A 263 -7.09 -0.51 -4.24
N LYS A 264 -6.51 0.01 -5.34
CA LYS A 264 -5.41 -0.65 -6.04
C LYS A 264 -4.16 -0.76 -5.16
N GLU A 265 -3.79 0.29 -4.44
CA GLU A 265 -2.65 0.24 -3.49
C GLU A 265 -2.86 -0.81 -2.40
N ILE A 266 -4.07 -0.93 -1.81
CA ILE A 266 -4.40 -2.00 -0.86
C ILE A 266 -4.24 -3.38 -1.51
N LYS A 267 -4.77 -3.55 -2.72
CA LYS A 267 -4.68 -4.82 -3.45
C LYS A 267 -3.22 -5.21 -3.72
N ASP A 268 -2.48 -4.34 -4.38
CA ASP A 268 -1.12 -4.63 -4.85
C ASP A 268 -0.13 -4.83 -3.70
N PHE A 269 -0.24 -4.02 -2.64
CA PHE A 269 0.77 -3.96 -1.58
C PHE A 269 0.44 -4.84 -0.38
N TYR A 270 -0.84 -5.20 -0.18
CA TYR A 270 -1.26 -6.02 0.95
C TYR A 270 -1.85 -7.34 0.50
N ILE A 271 -2.92 -7.32 -0.29
CA ILE A 271 -3.65 -8.54 -0.63
C ILE A 271 -2.79 -9.50 -1.47
N ASP A 272 -2.17 -9.00 -2.53
CA ASP A 272 -1.37 -9.80 -3.45
C ASP A 272 -0.05 -10.25 -2.80
N ARG A 273 0.49 -9.47 -1.85
CA ARG A 273 1.71 -9.80 -1.10
C ARG A 273 1.48 -10.60 0.19
N GLY A 274 0.23 -10.95 0.49
CA GLY A 274 -0.09 -11.83 1.61
C GLY A 274 -0.24 -11.15 2.98
N LEU A 275 -0.13 -9.82 3.07
CA LEU A 275 -0.39 -9.10 4.32
C LEU A 275 -1.89 -9.08 4.64
N PRO A 276 -2.25 -9.04 5.94
CA PRO A 276 -3.65 -9.05 6.37
C PRO A 276 -4.38 -7.75 6.00
N VAL A 277 -5.51 -7.92 5.31
CA VAL A 277 -6.53 -6.90 5.12
C VAL A 277 -7.79 -7.36 5.83
N ILE A 278 -8.06 -6.75 6.99
CA ILE A 278 -9.17 -7.07 7.87
C ILE A 278 -10.31 -6.09 7.55
N VAL A 279 -11.52 -6.60 7.42
CA VAL A 279 -12.66 -5.81 6.95
C VAL A 279 -13.86 -6.09 7.84
N TYR A 280 -14.38 -5.08 8.50
CA TYR A 280 -15.68 -5.18 9.13
C TYR A 280 -16.76 -5.28 8.04
N SER A 281 -17.57 -6.34 8.09
CA SER A 281 -18.75 -6.50 7.25
C SER A 281 -19.70 -7.48 7.91
N GLN A 282 -20.79 -6.96 8.46
CA GLN A 282 -21.80 -7.79 9.11
C GLN A 282 -23.21 -7.41 8.66
N LYS A 283 -23.98 -8.43 8.32
CA LYS A 283 -25.44 -8.34 8.23
C LYS A 283 -26.03 -8.68 9.60
N THR A 284 -26.66 -7.72 10.24
CA THR A 284 -27.25 -7.89 11.58
C THR A 284 -28.69 -8.36 11.50
N SER A 285 -29.45 -7.92 10.50
CA SER A 285 -30.82 -8.38 10.20
C SER A 285 -31.11 -8.28 8.69
N SER A 286 -32.36 -8.52 8.28
CA SER A 286 -32.81 -8.26 6.90
C SER A 286 -32.77 -6.76 6.52
N THR A 287 -32.80 -5.86 7.51
CA THR A 287 -32.90 -4.40 7.33
C THR A 287 -31.74 -3.62 7.92
N SER A 288 -30.81 -4.28 8.63
CA SER A 288 -29.66 -3.65 9.28
C SER A 288 -28.37 -4.40 8.94
N SER A 289 -27.42 -3.67 8.37
CA SER A 289 -26.11 -4.17 7.98
C SER A 289 -25.10 -3.03 8.00
N SER A 290 -23.83 -3.32 8.26
CA SER A 290 -22.78 -2.31 8.34
C SER A 290 -21.45 -2.82 7.80
N GLY A 291 -20.63 -1.90 7.30
CA GLY A 291 -19.28 -2.17 6.82
C GLY A 291 -19.14 -2.20 5.30
N ALA A 292 -17.94 -2.56 4.87
CA ALA A 292 -17.46 -2.36 3.49
C ALA A 292 -18.31 -3.05 2.41
N LEU A 293 -18.89 -4.23 2.70
CA LEU A 293 -19.73 -4.96 1.73
C LEU A 293 -21.22 -4.56 1.76
N TYR A 294 -21.63 -3.79 2.77
CA TYR A 294 -23.01 -3.40 3.03
C TYR A 294 -23.20 -1.88 2.98
N GLN A 295 -22.61 -1.26 1.95
CA GLN A 295 -22.77 0.17 1.68
C GLN A 295 -24.21 0.51 1.27
N ASN A 296 -24.71 1.68 1.72
CA ASN A 296 -26.03 2.21 1.32
C ASN A 296 -26.11 2.41 -0.19
N THR A 297 -25.12 3.13 -0.73
CA THR A 297 -24.87 3.23 -2.16
C THR A 297 -23.56 2.50 -2.43
N ALA A 298 -23.64 1.43 -3.22
CA ALA A 298 -22.47 0.64 -3.57
C ALA A 298 -21.44 1.49 -4.33
N GLY A 299 -20.17 1.33 -3.96
CA GLY A 299 -19.08 2.03 -4.59
C GLY A 299 -17.85 1.15 -4.79
N ILE A 300 -16.70 1.80 -4.89
CA ILE A 300 -15.41 1.18 -5.21
C ILE A 300 -14.98 0.25 -4.08
N LEU A 301 -15.26 0.58 -2.82
CA LEU A 301 -14.86 -0.25 -1.69
C LEU A 301 -15.56 -1.63 -1.74
N LYS A 302 -16.90 -1.63 -1.91
CA LYS A 302 -17.66 -2.87 -2.08
C LYS A 302 -17.21 -3.63 -3.32
N ALA A 303 -17.09 -2.95 -4.47
CA ALA A 303 -16.69 -3.59 -5.72
C ALA A 303 -15.28 -4.21 -5.63
N GLY A 304 -14.34 -3.55 -4.94
CA GLY A 304 -12.97 -4.02 -4.75
C GLY A 304 -12.84 -5.20 -3.79
N LEU A 305 -13.77 -5.36 -2.85
CA LEU A 305 -13.73 -6.42 -1.83
C LEU A 305 -14.63 -7.61 -2.15
N LEU A 306 -15.67 -7.42 -2.96
CA LEU A 306 -16.62 -8.46 -3.35
C LEU A 306 -15.96 -9.73 -3.93
N PRO A 307 -14.91 -9.65 -4.77
CA PRO A 307 -14.25 -10.84 -5.31
C PRO A 307 -13.64 -11.77 -4.23
N TYR A 308 -13.41 -11.23 -3.02
CA TYR A 308 -12.84 -11.98 -1.91
C TYR A 308 -13.89 -12.63 -1.01
N ALA A 309 -15.18 -12.36 -1.20
CA ALA A 309 -16.27 -12.93 -0.40
C ALA A 309 -16.93 -14.12 -1.11
N THR A 310 -17.19 -15.21 -0.39
CA THR A 310 -17.85 -16.40 -0.96
C THR A 310 -19.38 -16.28 -0.97
N SER A 311 -19.96 -15.54 -0.02
CA SER A 311 -21.39 -15.24 0.05
C SER A 311 -21.63 -13.93 0.81
N LEU A 312 -22.65 -13.19 0.38
CA LEU A 312 -23.16 -12.00 1.07
C LEU A 312 -24.46 -12.26 1.85
N THR A 313 -25.01 -13.47 1.76
CA THR A 313 -26.32 -13.78 2.32
C THR A 313 -26.31 -15.12 3.02
N SER A 314 -26.89 -15.15 4.22
CA SER A 314 -27.26 -16.36 4.96
C SER A 314 -28.67 -16.18 5.53
N SER A 315 -29.37 -17.28 5.76
CA SER A 315 -30.61 -17.32 6.54
C SER A 315 -30.35 -17.10 8.03
N THR A 316 -29.11 -17.29 8.49
CA THR A 316 -28.67 -16.99 9.85
C THR A 316 -28.25 -15.53 9.98
N THR A 317 -28.69 -14.87 11.05
CA THR A 317 -28.25 -13.52 11.43
C THR A 317 -27.86 -13.51 12.91
N PRO A 318 -26.76 -12.84 13.31
CA PRO A 318 -25.85 -12.05 12.48
C PRO A 318 -25.00 -12.91 11.53
N PHE A 319 -24.67 -12.36 10.36
CA PHE A 319 -23.85 -13.02 9.34
C PHE A 319 -22.63 -12.17 8.97
N VAL A 320 -21.46 -12.80 9.00
CA VAL A 320 -20.19 -12.24 8.52
C VAL A 320 -19.76 -13.03 7.29
N PRO A 321 -19.46 -12.39 6.15
CA PRO A 321 -18.99 -13.07 4.94
C PRO A 321 -17.75 -13.94 5.20
N VAL A 322 -17.61 -15.03 4.47
CA VAL A 322 -16.40 -15.86 4.50
C VAL A 322 -15.52 -15.48 3.33
N SER A 323 -14.20 -15.43 3.53
CA SER A 323 -13.28 -15.11 2.45
C SER A 323 -12.80 -16.35 1.69
N ASN A 324 -12.62 -16.21 0.38
CA ASN A 324 -11.90 -17.18 -0.47
C ASN A 324 -10.39 -16.90 -0.55
N LYS A 325 -9.89 -15.83 0.08
CA LYS A 325 -8.50 -15.41 0.08
C LYS A 325 -7.99 -15.36 1.50
N GLY A 326 -7.01 -16.19 1.82
CA GLY A 326 -6.56 -16.41 3.19
C GLY A 326 -6.26 -15.13 3.98
N ASN A 327 -5.67 -14.11 3.36
CA ASN A 327 -5.27 -12.84 3.97
C ASN A 327 -6.27 -11.68 3.84
N VAL A 328 -7.47 -11.92 3.31
CA VAL A 328 -8.61 -11.00 3.41
C VAL A 328 -9.56 -11.56 4.46
N ILE A 329 -9.77 -10.84 5.56
CA ILE A 329 -10.45 -11.39 6.73
C ILE A 329 -11.67 -10.55 7.05
N PHE A 330 -12.86 -11.11 6.87
CA PHE A 330 -14.09 -10.46 7.30
C PHE A 330 -14.35 -10.69 8.78
N VAL A 331 -14.67 -9.60 9.48
CA VAL A 331 -14.98 -9.56 10.90
C VAL A 331 -16.35 -8.90 11.14
N GLY A 332 -16.85 -9.05 12.36
CA GLY A 332 -18.18 -8.65 12.81
C GLY A 332 -18.15 -8.50 14.34
N ASP A 333 -19.25 -8.10 14.95
CA ASP A 333 -19.34 -7.71 16.36
C ASP A 333 -18.78 -8.75 17.34
N ALA A 334 -19.05 -10.05 17.10
CA ALA A 334 -18.54 -11.13 17.94
C ALA A 334 -17.01 -11.15 18.03
N HIS A 335 -16.31 -10.68 16.99
CA HIS A 335 -14.86 -10.60 16.96
C HIS A 335 -14.31 -9.39 17.71
N PHE A 336 -15.13 -8.39 18.04
CA PHE A 336 -14.77 -7.23 18.85
C PHE A 336 -15.13 -7.40 20.33
N ALA A 337 -15.73 -8.53 20.72
CA ALA A 337 -16.09 -8.81 22.11
C ALA A 337 -14.87 -8.91 23.04
N SER A 338 -13.69 -9.26 22.51
CA SER A 338 -12.42 -9.26 23.23
C SER A 338 -11.23 -9.24 22.28
N ALA A 339 -10.06 -8.81 22.78
CA ALA A 339 -8.80 -8.88 22.04
C ALA A 339 -8.53 -10.31 21.54
N THR A 340 -8.78 -11.32 22.39
CA THR A 340 -8.59 -12.73 22.05
C THR A 340 -9.46 -13.16 20.87
N ALA A 341 -10.74 -12.78 20.84
CA ALA A 341 -11.63 -13.11 19.73
C ALA A 341 -11.14 -12.50 18.41
N PHE A 342 -10.71 -11.23 18.46
CA PHE A 342 -10.17 -10.54 17.29
C PHE A 342 -8.88 -11.16 16.79
N LEU A 343 -7.90 -11.36 17.68
CA LEU A 343 -6.60 -11.92 17.33
C LEU A 343 -6.72 -13.37 16.84
N THR A 344 -7.62 -14.17 17.41
CA THR A 344 -7.88 -15.55 16.96
C THR A 344 -8.48 -15.56 15.56
N LYS A 345 -9.45 -14.68 15.28
CA LYS A 345 -10.09 -14.61 13.96
C LYS A 345 -9.13 -14.11 12.88
N THR A 346 -8.32 -13.12 13.21
CA THR A 346 -7.49 -12.40 12.25
C THR A 346 -6.10 -12.99 12.10
N ASP A 347 -5.62 -13.71 13.12
CA ASP A 347 -4.25 -14.20 13.22
C ASP A 347 -3.22 -13.07 12.98
N LEU A 348 -3.57 -11.87 13.46
CA LEU A 348 -2.82 -10.63 13.23
C LEU A 348 -1.35 -10.76 13.67
N ILE A 349 -1.12 -11.38 14.83
CA ILE A 349 0.21 -11.52 15.44
C ILE A 349 1.19 -12.30 14.56
N ASN A 350 0.70 -13.23 13.74
CA ASN A 350 1.55 -14.03 12.86
C ASN A 350 1.62 -13.44 11.47
N ARG A 351 0.48 -13.03 10.91
CA ARG A 351 0.39 -12.55 9.51
C ARG A 351 0.99 -11.17 9.30
N ALA A 352 0.92 -10.30 10.29
CA ALA A 352 1.53 -8.98 10.23
C ALA A 352 3.04 -9.02 10.51
N ALA A 353 3.56 -10.11 11.10
CA ALA A 353 4.97 -10.23 11.44
C ALA A 353 5.86 -10.72 10.27
N GLU A 354 5.29 -10.94 9.08
CA GLU A 354 6.04 -11.41 7.89
C GLU A 354 6.99 -10.36 7.30
N ARG A 355 6.74 -9.08 7.60
CA ARG A 355 7.49 -7.97 7.03
C ARG A 355 8.78 -7.69 7.82
N PRO A 356 9.95 -7.54 7.16
CA PRO A 356 11.17 -7.12 7.82
C PRO A 356 10.99 -5.72 8.43
N ARG A 357 11.54 -5.49 9.62
CA ARG A 357 11.45 -4.21 10.33
C ARG A 357 12.77 -3.45 10.21
N LEU A 358 12.70 -2.24 9.65
CA LEU A 358 13.83 -1.31 9.57
C LEU A 358 13.88 -0.47 10.84
N ILE A 359 14.98 -0.55 11.59
CA ILE A 359 15.23 0.23 12.80
C ILE A 359 16.43 1.13 12.54
N VAL A 360 16.18 2.40 12.22
CA VAL A 360 17.26 3.39 12.02
C VAL A 360 17.80 3.80 13.38
N THR A 361 19.08 3.53 13.62
CA THR A 361 19.77 3.83 14.88
C THR A 361 20.59 5.11 14.80
N ASP A 362 21.04 5.49 13.60
CA ASP A 362 21.70 6.77 13.36
C ASP A 362 21.35 7.27 11.94
N LYS A 363 21.23 8.58 11.81
CA LYS A 363 20.87 9.26 10.57
C LYS A 363 21.28 10.73 10.63
N PRO A 364 21.38 11.42 9.48
CA PRO A 364 21.59 12.85 9.49
C PRO A 364 20.47 13.58 10.26
N ILE A 365 20.82 14.68 10.91
CA ILE A 365 19.89 15.55 11.65
C ILE A 365 18.77 15.99 10.71
N ASP A 366 17.54 15.73 11.13
CA ASP A 366 16.34 16.06 10.37
C ASP A 366 16.07 17.57 10.42
N TYR A 367 15.77 18.18 9.28
CA TYR A 367 15.42 19.60 9.16
C TYR A 367 14.28 19.99 10.11
N THR A 368 13.31 19.09 10.33
CA THR A 368 12.18 19.35 11.24
C THR A 368 12.59 19.37 12.72
N ALA A 369 13.72 18.74 13.06
CA ALA A 369 14.30 18.76 14.40
C ALA A 369 15.24 19.96 14.60
N ASN A 370 16.01 20.32 13.57
CA ASN A 370 16.89 21.49 13.59
C ASN A 370 17.01 22.13 12.21
N GLN A 371 16.36 23.27 12.03
CA GLN A 371 16.34 24.02 10.76
C GLN A 371 17.66 24.74 10.45
N ASN A 372 18.55 24.87 11.45
CA ASN A 372 19.85 25.51 11.33
C ASN A 372 20.95 24.54 10.86
N GLN A 373 20.70 23.23 10.90
CA GLN A 373 21.61 22.26 10.31
C GLN A 373 21.55 22.38 8.78
N ILE A 374 22.68 22.71 8.17
CA ILE A 374 22.83 22.83 6.72
C ILE A 374 23.90 21.83 6.27
N TYR A 375 23.56 21.02 5.27
CA TYR A 375 24.51 20.16 4.58
C TYR A 375 24.95 20.83 3.28
N VAL A 376 26.20 20.60 2.87
CA VAL A 376 26.79 21.19 1.67
C VAL A 376 27.38 20.12 0.74
N ALA A 377 27.66 20.50 -0.50
CA ALA A 377 28.29 19.59 -1.46
C ALA A 377 29.62 19.04 -0.92
N GLY A 378 29.80 17.73 -0.99
CA GLY A 378 30.96 17.01 -0.47
C GLY A 378 30.79 16.41 0.92
N ASP A 379 29.77 16.83 1.69
CA ASP A 379 29.40 16.18 2.95
C ASP A 379 29.00 14.72 2.72
N THR A 380 29.28 13.86 3.69
CA THR A 380 28.86 12.45 3.65
C THR A 380 27.71 12.22 4.62
N LEU A 381 26.58 11.79 4.09
CA LEU A 381 25.44 11.36 4.86
C LEU A 381 25.62 9.88 5.22
N THR A 382 25.45 9.55 6.49
CA THR A 382 25.57 8.19 7.02
C THR A 382 24.26 7.77 7.66
N TYR A 383 23.78 6.59 7.30
CA TYR A 383 22.58 5.97 7.84
C TYR A 383 22.93 4.62 8.43
N THR A 384 22.81 4.49 9.75
CA THR A 384 23.04 3.23 10.46
C THR A 384 21.71 2.62 10.86
N PHE A 385 21.55 1.32 10.64
CA PHE A 385 20.29 0.64 10.92
C PHE A 385 20.46 -0.84 11.30
N ASN A 386 19.49 -1.31 12.07
CA ASN A 386 19.28 -2.70 12.41
C ASN A 386 18.05 -3.25 11.68
N VAL A 387 17.97 -4.57 11.60
CA VAL A 387 16.84 -5.30 11.05
C VAL A 387 16.23 -6.20 12.12
N ALA A 388 14.93 -6.06 12.32
CA ALA A 388 14.12 -6.92 13.18
C ALA A 388 13.00 -7.60 12.38
N ASN A 389 12.17 -8.43 13.04
CA ASN A 389 11.11 -9.23 12.40
C ASN A 389 11.60 -10.06 11.20
N VAL A 390 12.86 -10.49 11.29
CA VAL A 390 13.49 -11.40 10.33
C VAL A 390 14.07 -12.54 11.15
N GLY A 391 13.79 -13.78 10.74
CA GLY A 391 14.43 -14.96 11.32
C GLY A 391 15.90 -15.04 10.94
N ASN A 392 16.30 -16.13 10.31
CA ASN A 392 17.67 -16.22 9.82
C ASN A 392 17.87 -15.30 8.60
N ILE A 393 18.52 -14.15 8.83
CA ILE A 393 18.82 -13.16 7.80
C ILE A 393 19.72 -13.72 6.68
N ALA A 394 20.59 -14.69 6.98
CA ALA A 394 21.46 -15.31 5.98
C ALA A 394 20.68 -16.12 4.93
N GLN A 395 19.41 -16.45 5.23
CA GLN A 395 18.50 -17.13 4.31
C GLN A 395 17.52 -16.19 3.63
N ARG A 396 17.64 -14.88 3.84
CA ARG A 396 16.81 -13.86 3.19
C ARG A 396 17.67 -13.11 2.16
N SER A 397 17.10 -12.82 1.01
CA SER A 397 17.72 -11.93 0.04
C SER A 397 17.21 -10.52 0.30
N MET A 398 17.87 -9.79 1.21
CA MET A 398 17.46 -8.43 1.57
C MET A 398 18.36 -7.38 0.95
N THR A 399 17.77 -6.23 0.62
CA THR A 399 18.46 -5.07 0.08
C THR A 399 18.00 -3.81 0.82
N ALA A 400 18.95 -2.99 1.24
CA ALA A 400 18.67 -1.64 1.71
C ALA A 400 18.95 -0.65 0.57
N ASN A 401 18.00 0.23 0.31
CA ASN A 401 18.02 1.25 -0.73
C ASN A 401 17.86 2.63 -0.10
N LEU A 402 18.75 3.56 -0.45
CA LEU A 402 18.65 4.96 -0.06
C LEU A 402 18.24 5.78 -1.27
N TYR A 403 17.18 6.55 -1.12
CA TYR A 403 16.68 7.48 -2.12
C TYR A 403 16.79 8.92 -1.61
N ILE A 404 17.11 9.86 -2.49
CA ILE A 404 17.02 11.30 -2.24
C ILE A 404 16.27 11.98 -3.39
N GLY A 405 15.36 12.88 -3.05
CA GLY A 405 14.53 13.63 -3.97
C GLY A 405 14.23 15.02 -3.43
N ILE A 406 13.85 15.94 -4.32
CA ILE A 406 13.59 17.35 -3.98
C ILE A 406 12.10 17.66 -3.79
N ASP A 407 11.22 16.71 -4.14
CA ASP A 407 9.77 16.84 -3.98
C ASP A 407 9.23 15.67 -3.16
N SER A 408 8.66 15.99 -2.00
CA SER A 408 8.02 14.98 -1.15
C SER A 408 6.80 14.32 -1.79
N VAL A 409 6.09 15.02 -2.67
CA VAL A 409 4.81 14.60 -3.27
C VAL A 409 5.02 13.55 -4.35
N LEU A 410 6.14 13.63 -5.06
CA LEU A 410 6.49 12.65 -6.06
C LEU A 410 6.91 11.33 -5.41
N LYS A 411 6.46 10.21 -5.99
CA LYS A 411 6.93 8.89 -5.58
C LYS A 411 8.40 8.77 -5.94
N PHE A 412 9.23 8.35 -4.98
CA PHE A 412 10.61 7.99 -5.24
C PHE A 412 10.67 6.88 -6.29
N ASP A 413 11.44 7.10 -7.35
CA ASP A 413 11.68 6.13 -8.41
C ASP A 413 13.17 5.78 -8.53
N SER A 414 13.55 5.06 -9.59
CA SER A 414 14.93 4.67 -9.84
C SER A 414 15.89 5.83 -10.03
N ASN A 415 15.42 7.00 -10.47
CA ASN A 415 16.24 8.20 -10.64
C ASN A 415 16.61 8.82 -9.29
N ASN A 416 15.85 8.52 -8.23
CA ASN A 416 16.15 8.98 -6.89
C ASN A 416 17.05 8.01 -6.10
N LEU A 417 17.28 6.78 -6.60
CA LEU A 417 18.09 5.78 -5.91
C LEU A 417 19.57 6.18 -5.97
N ILE A 418 20.16 6.47 -4.82
CA ILE A 418 21.53 6.99 -4.71
C ILE A 418 22.52 5.99 -4.09
N ALA A 419 22.02 5.02 -3.32
CA ALA A 419 22.84 3.94 -2.78
C ALA A 419 21.98 2.68 -2.58
N SER A 420 22.58 1.51 -2.76
CA SER A 420 21.94 0.22 -2.54
C SER A 420 22.96 -0.77 -2.03
N GLN A 421 22.59 -1.59 -1.04
CA GLN A 421 23.45 -2.64 -0.51
C GLN A 421 22.67 -3.90 -0.10
N PRO A 422 23.24 -5.10 -0.30
CA PRO A 422 22.76 -6.31 0.34
C PRO A 422 22.83 -6.19 1.87
N VAL A 423 21.86 -6.75 2.57
CA VAL A 423 21.81 -6.74 4.04
C VAL A 423 21.98 -8.18 4.56
N THR A 424 23.14 -8.47 5.15
CA THR A 424 23.52 -9.82 5.60
C THR A 424 23.62 -9.93 7.13
N ALA A 425 23.53 -8.82 7.86
CA ALA A 425 23.57 -8.78 9.33
C ALA A 425 22.31 -8.11 9.90
N THR A 426 21.86 -8.57 11.08
CA THR A 426 20.70 -7.96 11.76
C THR A 426 21.05 -6.65 12.45
N THR A 427 22.33 -6.34 12.66
CA THR A 427 22.77 -5.13 13.36
C THR A 427 23.95 -4.46 12.67
N GLY A 428 24.09 -3.14 12.90
CA GLY A 428 25.25 -2.37 12.48
C GLY A 428 25.37 -2.14 10.96
N ASN A 429 24.28 -2.31 10.21
CA ASN A 429 24.30 -2.05 8.77
C ASN A 429 24.41 -0.55 8.53
N THR A 430 25.19 -0.15 7.53
CA THR A 430 25.44 1.27 7.24
C THR A 430 25.31 1.55 5.75
N LEU A 431 24.59 2.59 5.35
CA LEU A 431 24.62 3.17 4.01
C LEU A 431 25.21 4.57 4.07
N THR A 432 26.09 4.89 3.13
CA THR A 432 26.69 6.22 3.01
C THR A 432 26.44 6.83 1.65
N PHE A 433 26.31 8.15 1.60
CA PHE A 433 26.19 8.90 0.37
C PHE A 433 26.89 10.24 0.48
N ARG A 434 27.79 10.53 -0.46
CA ARG A 434 28.46 11.82 -0.54
C ARG A 434 27.64 12.77 -1.39
N LEU A 435 27.19 13.88 -0.80
CA LEU A 435 26.33 14.85 -1.45
C LEU A 435 27.04 15.47 -2.67
N PRO A 436 26.45 15.37 -3.88
CA PRO A 436 26.97 16.05 -5.05
C PRO A 436 26.66 17.55 -4.98
N LYS A 437 27.17 18.30 -5.96
CA LYS A 437 26.66 19.65 -6.23
C LYS A 437 25.18 19.58 -6.64
N GLY A 438 24.41 20.60 -6.29
CA GLY A 438 22.98 20.63 -6.58
C GLY A 438 22.26 21.88 -6.14
N TYR A 439 20.92 21.87 -6.25
CA TYR A 439 20.10 23.01 -5.88
C TYR A 439 19.91 23.11 -4.35
N SER A 440 20.08 24.33 -3.84
CA SER A 440 19.79 24.65 -2.44
C SER A 440 18.29 24.50 -2.14
N GLY A 441 17.98 23.96 -0.96
CA GLY A 441 16.62 23.76 -0.50
C GLY A 441 16.45 22.56 0.42
N VAL A 442 15.22 22.10 0.57
CA VAL A 442 14.90 20.89 1.32
C VAL A 442 15.00 19.66 0.42
N HIS A 443 15.69 18.64 0.91
CA HIS A 443 15.83 17.35 0.25
C HIS A 443 15.19 16.28 1.13
N TYR A 444 14.42 15.40 0.52
CA TYR A 444 13.72 14.31 1.18
C TYR A 444 14.49 13.03 0.95
N TRP A 445 14.80 12.31 2.03
CA TRP A 445 15.41 10.99 1.93
C TRP A 445 14.41 9.90 2.32
N LYS A 446 14.55 8.74 1.67
CA LYS A 446 13.87 7.49 2.04
C LYS A 446 14.89 6.38 2.14
N LEU A 447 14.97 5.74 3.31
CA LEU A 447 15.68 4.48 3.49
C LEU A 447 14.65 3.35 3.43
N GLU A 448 14.84 2.41 2.52
CA GLU A 448 13.92 1.31 2.24
C GLU A 448 14.67 -0.01 2.42
N LEU A 449 14.12 -0.90 3.24
CA LEU A 449 14.58 -2.27 3.37
C LEU A 449 13.60 -3.19 2.66
N VAL A 450 14.05 -3.95 1.66
CA VAL A 450 13.20 -4.87 0.88
C VAL A 450 13.69 -6.30 1.05
N ASP A 451 12.78 -7.23 1.34
CA ASP A 451 13.01 -8.67 1.15
C ASP A 451 12.64 -9.05 -0.29
N GLN A 452 13.62 -9.45 -1.09
CA GLN A 452 13.45 -9.77 -2.50
C GLN A 452 12.63 -11.03 -2.75
N GLY A 453 12.51 -11.93 -1.77
CA GLY A 453 11.68 -13.13 -1.89
C GLY A 453 10.20 -12.79 -1.77
N SER A 454 9.82 -12.18 -0.63
CA SER A 454 8.43 -11.83 -0.33
C SER A 454 7.94 -10.53 -1.00
N LYS A 455 8.88 -9.68 -1.47
CA LYS A 455 8.64 -8.30 -1.91
C LYS A 455 8.06 -7.39 -0.82
N LEU A 456 8.06 -7.85 0.44
CA LEU A 456 7.71 -7.02 1.58
C LEU A 456 8.86 -6.07 1.90
N LYS A 457 8.52 -4.85 2.28
CA LYS A 457 9.50 -3.82 2.59
C LYS A 457 9.10 -2.98 3.79
N ASP A 458 10.06 -2.28 4.37
CA ASP A 458 9.85 -1.26 5.40
C ASP A 458 10.61 0.01 5.02
N ILE A 459 10.04 1.17 5.36
CA ILE A 459 10.60 2.46 5.01
C ILE A 459 10.75 3.36 6.23
N GLN A 460 11.81 4.16 6.20
CA GLN A 460 11.98 5.35 7.03
C GLN A 460 12.27 6.53 6.12
N SER A 461 11.88 7.72 6.53
CA SER A 461 12.07 8.93 5.74
C SER A 461 12.39 10.11 6.63
N GLY A 462 12.92 11.16 6.02
CA GLY A 462 13.17 12.42 6.69
C GLY A 462 13.57 13.51 5.73
N VAL A 463 13.94 14.66 6.28
CA VAL A 463 14.20 15.87 5.52
C VAL A 463 15.56 16.44 5.90
N LEU A 464 16.28 16.95 4.92
CA LEU A 464 17.58 17.60 5.05
C LEU A 464 17.46 19.00 4.47
N ARG A 465 18.19 19.96 5.01
CA ARG A 465 18.43 21.24 4.34
C ARG A 465 19.80 21.17 3.68
N PHE A 466 19.82 21.31 2.38
CA PHE A 466 21.03 21.30 1.56
C PHE A 466 21.28 22.70 1.00
N ARG A 467 22.53 23.16 1.00
CA ARG A 467 22.94 24.43 0.41
C ARG A 467 24.18 24.25 -0.44
N ASP A 468 24.09 24.70 -1.68
CA ASP A 468 25.19 24.78 -2.62
C ASP A 468 24.98 26.02 -3.48
N GLU A 469 24.36 25.89 -4.67
CA GLU A 469 24.06 27.05 -5.51
C GLU A 469 22.71 27.70 -5.17
N LEU A 470 22.64 29.03 -5.27
CA LEU A 470 21.42 29.82 -5.04
C LEU A 470 20.37 29.48 -6.10
N THR A 471 19.21 28.98 -5.68
CA THR A 471 18.13 28.58 -6.60
C THR A 471 17.40 29.82 -7.15
N LYS A 472 17.67 30.18 -8.41
CA LYS A 472 16.99 31.28 -9.09
C LYS A 472 15.69 30.79 -9.74
N ILE A 473 14.58 31.47 -9.46
CA ILE A 473 13.24 31.08 -9.93
C ILE A 473 12.59 32.27 -10.63
N ASN A 474 12.22 32.10 -11.90
CA ASN A 474 11.53 33.11 -12.69
C ASN A 474 10.04 32.80 -12.75
N VAL A 475 9.22 33.73 -12.27
CA VAL A 475 7.77 33.56 -12.19
C VAL A 475 7.09 34.56 -13.12
N LEU A 476 6.15 34.08 -13.93
CA LEU A 476 5.22 34.94 -14.66
C LEU A 476 3.88 34.95 -13.91
N GLN A 477 3.50 36.09 -13.35
CA GLN A 477 2.16 36.32 -12.84
C GLN A 477 1.31 36.98 -13.93
N ILE A 478 0.26 36.29 -14.36
CA ILE A 478 -0.72 36.82 -15.30
C ILE A 478 -1.83 37.43 -14.46
N LEU A 479 -2.08 38.73 -14.64
CA LEU A 479 -3.04 39.56 -13.93
C LEU A 479 -4.35 39.71 -14.72
N PRO A 480 -5.49 40.02 -14.08
CA PRO A 480 -6.72 40.31 -14.81
C PRO A 480 -6.55 41.58 -15.67
N SER A 481 -7.43 41.76 -16.66
CA SER A 481 -7.38 42.92 -17.56
C SER A 481 -7.74 44.24 -16.85
N SER A 482 -8.37 44.16 -15.68
CA SER A 482 -8.88 45.28 -14.88
C SER A 482 -7.82 45.99 -14.02
N GLY A 483 -6.61 45.44 -13.91
CA GLY A 483 -5.50 46.11 -13.21
C GLY A 483 -4.54 45.16 -12.49
N ASP A 484 -3.66 45.74 -11.68
CA ASP A 484 -2.57 45.06 -10.97
C ASP A 484 -2.81 44.94 -9.46
N THR A 485 -4.06 45.09 -9.01
CA THR A 485 -4.43 45.05 -7.59
C THR A 485 -4.01 43.76 -6.91
N SER A 486 -4.01 42.62 -7.61
CA SER A 486 -3.58 41.32 -7.09
C SER A 486 -2.10 40.98 -7.32
N SER A 487 -1.30 41.94 -7.80
CA SER A 487 0.13 41.72 -8.03
C SER A 487 0.85 41.34 -6.73
N LEU A 488 1.62 40.25 -6.77
CA LEU A 488 2.43 39.81 -5.64
C LEU A 488 3.60 40.77 -5.37
N LEU A 489 3.93 41.69 -6.28
CA LEU A 489 4.95 42.71 -6.08
C LEU A 489 4.49 43.87 -5.19
N LYS A 490 3.20 43.93 -4.84
CA LYS A 490 2.65 44.95 -3.94
C LYS A 490 2.83 44.53 -2.49
N SER A 491 3.37 45.42 -1.66
CA SER A 491 3.60 45.18 -0.23
C SER A 491 2.34 44.84 0.56
N ASN A 492 1.17 45.33 0.11
CA ASN A 492 -0.12 45.01 0.74
C ASN A 492 -0.58 43.57 0.47
N ASN A 493 -0.05 42.93 -0.57
CA ASN A 493 -0.40 41.56 -0.96
C ASN A 493 0.63 40.55 -0.45
N MET A 494 1.92 40.92 -0.48
CA MET A 494 3.00 40.04 -0.02
C MET A 494 4.21 40.85 0.46
N ASN A 495 4.83 40.39 1.55
CA ASN A 495 6.12 40.90 1.97
C ASN A 495 7.20 40.49 0.96
N GLN A 496 7.83 41.47 0.31
CA GLN A 496 8.82 41.22 -0.74
C GLN A 496 10.10 40.54 -0.21
N SER A 497 10.36 40.59 1.11
CA SER A 497 11.49 39.84 1.68
C SER A 497 11.32 38.32 1.53
N TYR A 498 10.10 37.82 1.28
CA TYR A 498 9.86 36.40 1.01
C TYR A 498 10.33 35.96 -0.38
N LEU A 499 10.69 36.90 -1.27
CA LEU A 499 11.20 36.56 -2.60
C LEU A 499 12.67 36.17 -2.60
N LYS A 500 13.41 36.44 -1.52
CA LYS A 500 14.85 36.23 -1.50
C LYS A 500 15.35 35.76 -0.14
N THR A 501 16.12 34.68 -0.16
CA THR A 501 16.84 34.15 0.99
C THR A 501 18.24 33.71 0.56
N ASP A 502 19.01 33.12 1.48
CA ASP A 502 20.27 32.47 1.13
C ASP A 502 20.08 31.22 0.26
N ASP A 503 18.88 30.64 0.22
CA ASP A 503 18.61 29.38 -0.48
C ASP A 503 17.98 29.62 -1.88
N TYR A 504 17.29 30.75 -2.09
CA TYR A 504 16.61 31.05 -3.34
C TYR A 504 16.48 32.56 -3.64
N ASP A 505 16.28 32.87 -4.92
CA ASP A 505 15.97 34.22 -5.43
C ASP A 505 14.85 34.13 -6.48
N ILE A 506 13.65 34.59 -6.11
CA ILE A 506 12.43 34.54 -6.91
C ILE A 506 12.23 35.90 -7.59
N THR A 507 12.27 35.91 -8.91
CA THR A 507 11.94 37.07 -9.73
C THR A 507 10.54 36.93 -10.29
N ILE A 508 9.63 37.86 -9.95
CA ILE A 508 8.28 37.90 -10.49
C ILE A 508 8.19 38.95 -11.60
N LYS A 509 7.71 38.56 -12.77
CA LYS A 509 7.26 39.47 -13.83
C LYS A 509 5.74 39.39 -13.94
N THR A 510 5.10 40.55 -14.11
CA THR A 510 3.66 40.64 -14.31
C THR A 510 3.31 41.00 -15.74
N ILE A 511 2.21 40.43 -16.25
CA ILE A 511 1.56 40.86 -17.50
C ILE A 511 0.04 40.78 -17.32
N THR A 512 -0.72 41.48 -18.15
CA THR A 512 -2.20 41.34 -18.14
C THR A 512 -2.63 40.13 -18.96
N MET A 513 -3.85 39.64 -18.70
CA MET A 513 -4.47 38.57 -19.49
C MET A 513 -4.56 38.93 -20.98
N SER A 514 -4.90 40.18 -21.30
CA SER A 514 -4.92 40.68 -22.68
C SER A 514 -3.55 40.55 -23.38
N THR A 515 -2.48 40.93 -22.69
CA THR A 515 -1.10 40.75 -23.19
C THR A 515 -0.73 39.28 -23.31
N PHE A 516 -1.17 38.46 -22.35
CA PHE A 516 -0.91 37.02 -22.37
C PHE A 516 -1.55 36.35 -23.57
N ASN A 517 -2.85 36.56 -23.79
CA ASN A 517 -3.61 36.01 -24.91
C ASN A 517 -3.11 36.48 -26.29
N SER A 518 -2.58 37.69 -26.40
CA SER A 518 -2.06 38.21 -27.68
C SER A 518 -0.64 37.73 -27.99
N SER A 519 0.24 37.68 -27.00
CA SER A 519 1.67 37.39 -27.22
C SER A 519 2.39 36.67 -26.08
N GLY A 520 1.96 36.85 -24.83
CA GLY A 520 2.71 36.34 -23.67
C GLY A 520 2.83 34.82 -23.63
N TYR A 521 1.85 34.09 -24.15
CA TYR A 521 1.88 32.61 -24.21
C TYR A 521 2.96 32.05 -25.15
N LYS A 522 3.55 32.88 -26.04
CA LYS A 522 4.53 32.43 -27.04
C LYS A 522 5.91 32.14 -26.45
N THR A 523 6.20 32.65 -25.25
CA THR A 523 7.52 32.55 -24.60
C THR A 523 7.37 32.12 -23.15
N LEU A 524 7.12 30.83 -22.92
CA LEU A 524 6.97 30.24 -21.59
C LEU A 524 8.17 29.36 -21.23
N ASN A 525 8.33 28.25 -21.95
CA ASN A 525 9.42 27.29 -21.74
C ASN A 525 10.79 27.96 -21.94
N GLY A 526 11.71 27.74 -21.00
CA GLY A 526 13.06 28.32 -21.02
C GLY A 526 13.17 29.76 -20.50
N TYR A 527 12.05 30.41 -20.17
CA TYR A 527 12.03 31.78 -19.62
C TYR A 527 11.44 31.86 -18.21
N TYR A 528 10.47 31.01 -17.91
CA TYR A 528 9.78 30.97 -16.63
C TYR A 528 9.82 29.55 -16.06
N ASP A 529 9.93 29.46 -14.75
CA ASP A 529 9.88 28.24 -13.94
C ASP A 529 8.47 28.00 -13.38
N MET A 530 7.70 29.08 -13.18
CA MET A 530 6.31 29.02 -12.73
C MET A 530 5.41 30.05 -13.44
N LEU A 531 4.17 29.64 -13.72
CA LEU A 531 3.09 30.54 -14.10
C LEU A 531 2.08 30.68 -12.96
N ILE A 532 1.58 31.88 -12.72
CA ILE A 532 0.53 32.15 -11.73
C ILE A 532 -0.65 32.82 -12.43
N PHE A 533 -1.83 32.22 -12.33
CA PHE A 533 -3.10 32.82 -12.72
C PHE A 533 -3.94 33.04 -11.46
N GLY A 534 -4.29 34.30 -11.16
CA GLY A 534 -5.31 34.59 -10.16
C GLY A 534 -4.97 35.73 -9.16
N PHE A 535 -5.37 35.51 -7.91
CA PHE A 535 -5.35 36.40 -6.74
C PHE A 535 -6.34 37.57 -6.77
N ALA A 536 -7.11 37.71 -7.84
CA ALA A 536 -8.26 38.63 -7.91
C ALA A 536 -9.54 37.83 -8.14
N ASP A 537 -10.63 38.20 -7.47
CA ASP A 537 -11.96 37.55 -7.54
C ASP A 537 -12.67 37.90 -8.86
N SER A 538 -12.02 37.65 -10.00
CA SER A 538 -12.50 38.17 -11.30
C SER A 538 -12.04 37.38 -12.53
N TYR A 539 -11.37 36.24 -12.36
CA TYR A 539 -10.79 35.52 -13.51
C TYR A 539 -11.84 34.84 -14.40
N ASN A 540 -12.91 34.34 -13.78
CA ASN A 540 -14.07 33.78 -14.46
C ASN A 540 -14.91 34.79 -15.28
N SER A 541 -14.75 36.10 -15.04
CA SER A 541 -15.61 37.15 -15.62
C SER A 541 -14.84 38.23 -16.39
N SER A 542 -13.57 38.48 -16.05
CA SER A 542 -12.76 39.58 -16.61
C SER A 542 -11.36 39.17 -17.08
N ALA A 543 -10.99 37.90 -16.93
CA ALA A 543 -9.70 37.35 -17.37
C ALA A 543 -9.88 36.04 -18.15
N SER A 544 -10.70 36.06 -19.20
CA SER A 544 -10.86 34.94 -20.12
C SER A 544 -9.53 34.57 -20.78
N ILE A 545 -9.25 33.26 -20.89
CA ILE A 545 -8.09 32.72 -21.60
C ILE A 545 -8.49 32.15 -22.96
N ASP A 546 -7.72 32.49 -23.99
CA ASP A 546 -7.97 32.01 -25.35
C ASP A 546 -7.49 30.56 -25.52
N LYS A 547 -8.12 29.80 -26.41
CA LYS A 547 -7.77 28.39 -26.65
C LYS A 547 -6.28 28.20 -26.93
N THR A 548 -5.68 29.03 -27.80
CA THR A 548 -4.26 28.91 -28.16
C THR A 548 -3.34 29.18 -26.97
N ALA A 549 -3.67 30.16 -26.13
CA ALA A 549 -2.93 30.43 -24.90
C ALA A 549 -3.07 29.26 -23.91
N ALA A 550 -4.27 28.71 -23.77
CA ALA A 550 -4.52 27.57 -22.91
C ALA A 550 -3.79 26.28 -23.38
N ASP A 551 -3.76 26.03 -24.69
CA ASP A 551 -2.99 24.92 -25.27
C ASP A 551 -1.49 25.07 -24.95
N ALA A 552 -0.96 26.30 -24.99
CA ALA A 552 0.44 26.58 -24.61
C ALA A 552 0.70 26.38 -23.11
N VAL A 553 -0.24 26.77 -22.24
CA VAL A 553 -0.16 26.49 -20.79
C VAL A 553 -0.21 24.98 -20.52
N ASN A 554 -1.09 24.23 -21.20
CA ASN A 554 -1.13 22.77 -21.08
C ASN A 554 0.16 22.11 -21.59
N ALA A 555 0.77 22.63 -22.66
CA ALA A 555 2.08 22.18 -23.10
C ALA A 555 3.19 22.48 -22.06
N TYR A 556 3.12 23.62 -21.38
CA TYR A 556 4.01 23.98 -20.27
C TYR A 556 3.81 23.06 -19.05
N ILE A 557 2.57 22.73 -18.69
CA ILE A 557 2.27 21.74 -17.63
C ILE A 557 2.85 20.37 -18.01
N ALA A 558 2.73 19.97 -19.28
CA ALA A 558 3.21 18.67 -19.76
C ALA A 558 4.74 18.51 -19.70
N THR A 559 5.52 19.60 -19.57
CA THR A 559 6.98 19.51 -19.32
C THR A 559 7.32 19.25 -17.86
N GLY A 560 6.33 19.29 -16.96
CA GLY A 560 6.50 19.20 -15.51
C GLY A 560 6.74 20.54 -14.83
N GLN A 561 6.67 21.66 -15.57
CA GLN A 561 6.81 23.00 -14.99
C GLN A 561 5.54 23.44 -14.25
N SER A 562 5.71 24.31 -13.25
CA SER A 562 4.66 24.60 -12.28
C SER A 562 3.66 25.65 -12.79
N VAL A 563 2.37 25.37 -12.62
CA VAL A 563 1.30 26.36 -12.85
C VAL A 563 0.43 26.42 -11.60
N MET A 564 0.26 27.62 -11.07
CA MET A 564 -0.63 27.89 -9.95
C MET A 564 -1.91 28.55 -10.46
N PHE A 565 -3.01 27.81 -10.35
CA PHE A 565 -4.36 28.33 -10.54
C PHE A 565 -4.91 28.72 -9.17
N THR A 566 -5.13 30.00 -8.92
CA THR A 566 -5.70 30.46 -7.64
C THR A 566 -7.21 30.74 -7.79
N HIS A 567 -7.83 31.39 -6.80
CA HIS A 567 -9.29 31.46 -6.69
C HIS A 567 -9.96 32.02 -7.95
N ASP A 568 -11.18 31.53 -8.21
CA ASP A 568 -12.05 31.93 -9.32
C ASP A 568 -11.49 31.75 -10.74
N THR A 569 -10.43 30.95 -10.91
CA THR A 569 -9.96 30.49 -12.22
C THR A 569 -10.84 29.33 -12.71
N VAL A 570 -10.81 28.18 -12.03
CA VAL A 570 -11.66 27.02 -12.33
C VAL A 570 -12.87 27.00 -11.38
N PHE A 571 -13.86 27.81 -11.71
CA PHE A 571 -15.08 28.05 -10.92
C PHE A 571 -16.31 28.18 -11.83
N GLN A 572 -17.41 27.49 -11.46
CA GLN A 572 -18.78 27.49 -12.02
C GLN A 572 -19.01 27.67 -13.54
N GLY A 573 -19.95 26.88 -14.09
CA GLY A 573 -20.54 27.12 -15.41
C GLY A 573 -19.67 26.70 -16.60
N ASN A 574 -19.98 27.21 -17.80
CA ASN A 574 -19.26 26.91 -19.04
C ASN A 574 -18.14 27.94 -19.30
N SER A 575 -17.23 28.12 -18.35
CA SER A 575 -16.04 28.96 -18.58
C SER A 575 -14.99 28.22 -19.41
N ASN A 576 -14.21 28.98 -20.18
CA ASN A 576 -13.04 28.46 -20.89
C ASN A 576 -12.00 27.84 -19.93
N TRP A 577 -11.85 28.41 -18.73
CA TRP A 577 -10.97 27.85 -17.70
C TRP A 577 -11.34 26.42 -17.29
N ILE A 578 -12.62 26.16 -17.04
CA ILE A 578 -13.11 24.79 -16.77
C ILE A 578 -12.85 23.90 -17.97
N SER A 579 -13.22 24.36 -19.16
CA SER A 579 -13.07 23.59 -20.41
C SER A 579 -11.62 23.19 -20.68
N TYR A 580 -10.64 24.00 -20.27
CA TYR A 580 -9.23 23.77 -20.59
C TYR A 580 -8.38 23.21 -19.45
N PHE A 581 -8.78 23.39 -18.18
CA PHE A 581 -7.93 23.08 -17.03
C PHE A 581 -8.64 22.34 -15.88
N GLN A 582 -9.90 21.92 -16.02
CA GLN A 582 -10.60 21.14 -14.98
C GLN A 582 -9.80 19.88 -14.60
N GLU A 583 -9.36 19.12 -15.60
CA GLU A 583 -8.53 17.92 -15.37
C GLU A 583 -7.15 18.28 -14.80
N SER A 584 -6.49 19.30 -15.36
CA SER A 584 -5.16 19.76 -14.91
C SER A 584 -5.14 20.21 -13.45
N THR A 585 -6.24 20.73 -12.93
CA THR A 585 -6.40 21.14 -11.52
C THR A 585 -6.90 20.02 -10.61
N GLY A 586 -7.18 18.84 -11.16
CA GLY A 586 -7.67 17.67 -10.41
C GLY A 586 -9.11 17.81 -9.92
N GLN A 587 -9.89 18.74 -10.47
CA GLN A 587 -11.32 18.86 -10.17
C GLN A 587 -12.12 17.77 -10.91
N LEU A 588 -13.10 17.16 -10.21
CA LEU A 588 -14.00 16.16 -10.77
C LEU A 588 -15.44 16.71 -10.80
N SER A 589 -16.23 16.27 -11.78
CA SER A 589 -17.67 16.47 -11.75
C SER A 589 -18.34 15.59 -10.67
N PRO A 590 -19.49 16.01 -10.08
CA PRO A 590 -20.18 17.27 -10.32
C PRO A 590 -19.48 18.47 -9.67
N MET A 591 -19.68 19.66 -10.26
CA MET A 591 -19.17 20.92 -9.69
C MET A 591 -19.69 21.08 -8.26
N THR A 592 -18.81 21.43 -7.34
CA THR A 592 -19.21 21.68 -5.95
C THR A 592 -18.84 23.11 -5.58
N ASN A 593 -19.84 23.95 -5.35
CA ASN A 593 -19.65 25.32 -4.87
C ASN A 593 -19.39 25.34 -3.34
N MET A 594 -18.55 24.42 -2.83
CA MET A 594 -18.36 24.22 -1.38
C MET A 594 -17.70 25.41 -0.67
N GLY A 595 -17.27 26.44 -1.40
CA GLY A 595 -16.62 27.62 -0.83
C GLY A 595 -17.45 28.90 -0.84
N LEU A 596 -18.47 29.04 -1.72
CA LEU A 596 -19.16 30.32 -1.88
C LEU A 596 -20.01 30.65 -0.65
N GLY A 597 -19.74 31.83 -0.09
CA GLY A 597 -20.40 32.35 1.10
C GLY A 597 -19.99 31.67 2.40
N ALA A 598 -19.11 30.66 2.37
CA ALA A 598 -18.67 29.86 3.51
C ALA A 598 -19.81 29.57 4.51
N PRO A 599 -20.90 28.90 4.06
CA PRO A 599 -22.13 28.79 4.85
C PRO A 599 -21.91 28.11 6.20
N GLU A 600 -20.97 27.18 6.27
CA GLU A 600 -20.42 26.62 7.49
C GLU A 600 -19.05 27.26 7.75
N THR A 601 -19.04 28.37 8.50
CA THR A 601 -17.80 29.10 8.77
C THR A 601 -16.84 28.27 9.61
N SER A 602 -15.58 28.18 9.18
CA SER A 602 -14.56 27.50 9.97
C SER A 602 -14.28 28.27 11.25
N THR A 603 -14.54 27.65 12.40
CA THR A 603 -14.28 28.27 13.71
C THR A 603 -12.85 28.01 14.19
N THR A 604 -12.18 26.99 13.65
CA THR A 604 -10.81 26.63 13.99
C THR A 604 -10.04 26.10 12.78
N THR A 605 -8.75 26.42 12.71
CA THR A 605 -7.80 25.78 11.79
C THR A 605 -7.00 24.73 12.55
N LYS A 606 -7.06 23.46 12.12
CA LYS A 606 -6.19 22.40 12.65
C LYS A 606 -5.23 21.91 11.60
N LYS A 607 -4.01 21.60 12.01
CA LYS A 607 -3.03 20.95 11.14
C LYS A 607 -3.48 19.51 10.88
N SER A 608 -3.94 19.23 9.65
CA SER A 608 -4.51 17.94 9.26
C SER A 608 -3.53 17.04 8.48
N GLN A 609 -2.51 17.64 7.83
CA GLN A 609 -1.52 16.93 7.02
C GLN A 609 -0.09 17.33 7.44
N ARG A 610 0.78 16.34 7.64
CA ARG A 610 2.19 16.54 7.97
C ARG A 610 3.03 16.57 6.69
N ARG A 611 2.96 17.65 5.91
CA ARG A 611 3.94 17.95 4.85
C ARG A 611 4.22 19.46 4.78
N ILE A 612 5.50 19.80 4.58
CA ILE A 612 6.08 21.12 4.86
C ILE A 612 5.42 22.28 4.07
N ILE A 613 4.88 22.02 2.87
CA ILE A 613 4.40 23.08 1.97
C ILE A 613 2.86 23.19 1.93
N ASN A 614 2.10 22.14 2.27
CA ASN A 614 0.62 22.15 2.28
C ASN A 614 0.07 21.55 3.59
N SER A 615 0.26 22.24 4.71
CA SER A 615 -0.04 21.75 6.07
C SER A 615 -1.45 22.03 6.60
N PHE A 616 -2.39 22.58 5.81
CA PHE A 616 -3.68 23.03 6.33
C PHE A 616 -4.86 22.22 5.78
N SER A 617 -5.73 21.72 6.65
CA SER A 617 -7.14 21.51 6.31
C SER A 617 -7.99 22.12 7.40
N PHE A 618 -9.08 22.74 7.00
CA PHE A 618 -10.05 23.33 7.90
C PHE A 618 -10.80 22.23 8.64
N GLN A 619 -11.10 22.45 9.92
CA GLN A 619 -12.02 21.59 10.68
C GLN A 619 -13.32 22.37 10.89
N TYR A 620 -14.44 21.71 10.60
CA TYR A 620 -15.79 22.20 10.85
C TYR A 620 -16.27 21.75 12.23
#